data_AF-E9RY94-F1
#
_entry.id   AF-E9RY94-F1
#
_cell.length_a   1.000
_cell.length_b   1.000
_cell.length_c   1.000
_cell.angle_alpha   90.00
_cell.angle_beta   90.00
_cell.angle_gamma   90.00
#
_symmetry.space_group_name_H-M   'P 1'
#
loop_
_entity.id
_entity.type
_entity.pdbx_description
1 polymer ?
#
loop_
_entity_poly.entity_id
_entity_poly.type
_entity_poly.pdbx_seq_one_letter_code
_entity_poly.pdbx_strand_id
1 'polypeptide(L)' 'MERILSDEGILLRLNRRIQAEGSFGELKQDMQFRRYLSRGTSNVLAESVLLAMAKNVNKLHNKIQNEKTGRHLFPLKSA' A
#
# COMPACT_ATOMS: atom_id res chain seq x y z
N MET A 1 -6.91 25.12 -5.82
CA MET A 1 -5.57 24.49 -5.83
C MET A 1 -4.87 24.53 -4.47
N GLU A 2 -5.23 25.44 -3.55
CA GLU A 2 -4.58 25.59 -2.24
C GLU A 2 -4.43 24.30 -1.43
N ARG A 3 -5.48 23.47 -1.32
CA ARG A 3 -5.40 22.20 -0.55
C ARG A 3 -4.32 21.24 -1.05
N ILE A 4 -4.06 21.21 -2.36
CA ILE A 4 -3.11 20.29 -3.01
C ILE A 4 -1.66 20.80 -2.91
N LEU A 5 -1.50 22.12 -2.76
CA LEU A 5 -0.21 22.82 -2.69
C LEU A 5 0.21 23.16 -1.25
N SER A 6 -0.70 23.04 -0.28
CA SER A 6 -0.36 23.12 1.14
C SER A 6 0.64 22.03 1.55
N ASP A 7 1.41 22.28 2.62
CA ASP A 7 2.38 21.31 3.14
C ASP A 7 1.72 19.96 3.48
N GLU A 8 0.50 20.00 4.06
CA GLU A 8 -0.30 18.80 4.30
C GLU A 8 -0.69 18.09 3.00
N GLY A 9 -1.15 18.84 2.00
CA GLY A 9 -1.50 18.30 0.69
C GLY A 9 -0.32 17.62 -0.01
N ILE A 10 0.86 18.25 0.05
CA ILE A 10 2.10 17.70 -0.49
C ILE A 10 2.48 16.42 0.26
N LEU A 11 2.43 16.43 1.60
CA LEU A 11 2.72 15.27 2.44
C LEU A 11 1.82 14.08 2.07
N LEU A 12 0.50 14.29 1.98
CA LEU A 12 -0.46 13.23 1.67
C LEU A 12 -0.27 12.68 0.25
N ARG A 13 0.01 13.53 -0.74
CA ARG A 13 0.25 13.11 -2.12
C ARG A 13 1.51 12.27 -2.27
N LEU A 14 2.61 12.69 -1.64
CA LEU A 14 3.87 11.96 -1.64
C LEU A 14 3.70 10.61 -0.93
N ASN A 15 3.02 10.58 0.21
CA ASN A 15 2.72 9.36 0.92
C ASN A 15 1.83 8.41 0.13
N ARG A 16 0.82 8.92 -0.58
CA ARG A 16 -0.03 8.09 -1.45
C ARG A 16 0.79 7.41 -2.53
N ARG A 17 1.74 8.12 -3.15
CA ARG A 17 2.68 7.53 -4.13
C ARG A 17 3.50 6.41 -3.49
N ILE A 18 4.14 6.68 -2.35
CA ILE A 18 4.98 5.70 -1.65
C ILE A 18 4.17 4.46 -1.25
N GLN A 19 2.97 4.65 -0.71
CA GLN A 19 2.12 3.55 -0.25
C GLN A 19 1.60 2.70 -1.41
N ALA A 20 1.24 3.32 -2.54
CA ALA A 20 0.81 2.60 -3.74
C ALA A 20 1.96 1.77 -4.32
N GLU A 21 3.12 2.41 -4.57
CA GLU A 21 4.30 1.76 -5.13
C GLU A 21 4.80 0.62 -4.23
N GLY A 22 4.91 0.86 -2.93
CA GLY A 22 5.30 -0.16 -1.95
C GLY A 22 4.33 -1.34 -1.89
N SER A 23 3.02 -1.10 -2.00
CA SER A 23 2.03 -2.19 -2.01
C SER A 23 2.16 -3.08 -3.25
N PHE A 24 2.45 -2.50 -4.42
CA PHE A 24 2.70 -3.28 -5.63
C PHE A 24 4.04 -4.01 -5.59
N GLY A 25 5.07 -3.42 -4.98
CA GLY A 25 6.35 -4.06 -4.72
C GLY A 25 6.19 -5.32 -3.86
N GLU A 26 5.51 -5.18 -2.71
CA GLU A 26 5.21 -6.30 -1.80
C GLU A 26 4.41 -7.40 -2.51
N LEU A 27 3.34 -7.06 -3.23
CA LEU A 27 2.52 -8.05 -3.94
C LEU A 27 3.31 -8.81 -5.01
N LYS A 28 4.07 -8.10 -5.85
CA LYS A 28 4.75 -8.71 -6.99
C LYS A 28 6.02 -9.44 -6.60
N GLN A 29 6.85 -8.86 -5.73
CA GLN A 29 8.13 -9.46 -5.34
C GLN A 29 7.95 -10.33 -4.10
N ASP A 30 7.54 -9.76 -2.97
CA ASP A 30 7.57 -10.49 -1.69
C ASP A 30 6.54 -11.63 -1.65
N MET A 31 5.34 -11.38 -2.19
CA MET A 31 4.27 -12.39 -2.28
C MET A 31 4.34 -13.22 -3.57
N GLN A 32 5.33 -12.97 -4.44
CA GLN A 32 5.54 -13.69 -5.70
C GLN A 32 4.30 -13.73 -6.62
N PHE A 33 3.40 -12.74 -6.52
CA PHE A 33 2.23 -12.71 -7.37
C PHE A 33 2.64 -12.34 -8.81
N ARG A 34 2.42 -13.29 -9.74
CA ARG A 34 2.74 -13.12 -11.17
C ARG A 34 1.51 -12.89 -12.02
N ARG A 35 0.39 -13.55 -11.70
CA ARG A 35 -0.86 -13.50 -12.47
C ARG A 35 -2.02 -14.01 -11.63
N TYR A 36 -3.22 -13.57 -11.98
CA TYR A 36 -4.45 -14.16 -11.46
C TYR A 36 -4.59 -15.62 -11.93
N LEU A 37 -5.01 -16.48 -11.01
CA LEU A 37 -5.34 -17.87 -11.30
C LEU A 37 -6.78 -18.01 -11.80
N SER A 38 -7.66 -17.16 -11.28
CA SER A 38 -9.07 -17.13 -11.66
C SER A 38 -9.31 -16.46 -13.01
N ARG A 39 -10.46 -16.75 -13.62
CA ARG A 39 -10.90 -16.19 -14.90
C ARG A 39 -12.28 -15.56 -14.76
N GLY A 40 -12.54 -14.54 -15.58
CA GLY A 40 -13.77 -13.75 -15.54
C GLY A 40 -13.70 -12.65 -14.47
N THR A 41 -14.33 -11.51 -14.75
CA THR A 41 -14.20 -10.28 -13.95
C THR A 41 -14.56 -10.49 -12.48
N SER A 42 -15.64 -11.21 -12.19
CA SER A 42 -16.10 -11.43 -10.81
C SER A 42 -15.09 -12.24 -9.97
N ASN A 43 -14.51 -13.29 -10.56
CA ASN A 43 -13.55 -14.13 -9.84
C ASN A 43 -12.20 -13.41 -9.68
N VAL A 44 -11.75 -12.68 -10.71
CA VAL A 44 -10.54 -11.86 -10.65
C VAL A 44 -10.68 -10.77 -9.58
N LEU A 45 -11.87 -10.17 -9.46
CA LEU A 45 -12.16 -9.21 -8.39
C LEU A 45 -12.06 -9.86 -7.01
N ALA A 46 -12.68 -11.03 -6.82
CA ALA A 46 -12.60 -11.76 -5.56
C ALA A 46 -11.13 -12.11 -5.19
N GLU A 47 -10.35 -12.62 -6.15
CA GLU A 47 -8.93 -12.90 -5.96
C GLU A 47 -8.13 -11.64 -5.62
N SER A 48 -8.41 -10.51 -6.29
CA SER A 48 -7.79 -9.22 -6.00
C SER A 48 -8.08 -8.74 -4.58
N VAL A 49 -9.33 -8.89 -4.11
CA VAL A 49 -9.73 -8.51 -2.75
C VAL A 49 -9.01 -9.39 -1.72
N LEU A 50 -8.97 -10.70 -1.94
CA LEU A 50 -8.26 -11.62 -1.04
C LEU A 50 -6.75 -11.31 -0.98
N LEU A 51 -6.11 -11.04 -2.11
CA LEU A 51 -4.69 -10.63 -2.16
C LEU A 51 -4.46 -9.33 -1.39
N ALA A 52 -5.33 -8.33 -1.56
CA ALA A 52 -5.23 -7.08 -0.83
C ALA A 52 -5.41 -7.27 0.69
N MET A 53 -6.34 -8.13 1.11
CA MET A 53 -6.53 -8.49 2.51
C MET A 53 -5.31 -9.19 3.09
N ALA A 54 -4.79 -10.23 2.42
CA ALA A 54 -3.61 -10.96 2.84
C ALA A 54 -2.40 -10.03 3.01
N LYS A 55 -2.16 -9.17 2.01
CA LYS A 55 -1.09 -8.17 2.05
C LYS A 55 -1.27 -7.18 3.21
N ASN A 56 -2.49 -6.71 3.48
CA ASN A 56 -2.75 -5.77 4.56
C ASN A 56 -2.58 -6.41 5.95
N VAL A 57 -3.00 -7.67 6.12
CA VAL A 57 -2.79 -8.44 7.36
C VAL A 57 -1.29 -8.63 7.60
N ASN A 58 -0.52 -9.06 6.59
CA ASN A 58 0.93 -9.22 6.71
C ASN A 58 1.61 -7.88 7.07
N LYS A 59 1.20 -6.78 6.43
CA LYS A 59 1.73 -5.45 6.74
C LYS A 59 1.42 -5.03 8.17
N LEU A 60 0.20 -5.28 8.66
CA LEU A 60 -0.19 -4.98 10.04
C LEU A 60 0.62 -5.83 11.03
N HIS A 61 0.73 -7.14 10.78
CA HIS A 61 1.53 -8.05 11.58
C HIS A 61 2.98 -7.54 11.71
N ASN A 62 3.62 -7.20 10.59
CA ASN A 62 4.98 -6.65 10.58
C ASN A 62 5.08 -5.34 11.36
N LYS A 63 4.07 -4.46 11.28
CA LYS A 63 4.04 -3.23 12.10
C LYS A 63 3.96 -3.52 13.58
N ILE A 64 3.16 -4.51 13.99
CA ILE A 64 3.03 -4.91 15.40
C ILE A 64 4.36 -5.46 15.90
N GLN A 65 4.96 -6.41 15.16
CA GLN A 65 6.24 -7.02 15.55
C GLN A 65 7.40 -6.03 15.66
N ASN A 66 7.33 -4.91 14.93
CA ASN A 66 8.36 -3.87 14.95
C ASN A 66 7.98 -2.65 15.81
N GLU A 67 6.89 -2.71 16.58
CA GLU A 67 6.37 -1.58 17.39
C GLU A 67 6.16 -0.28 16.58
N LYS A 68 5.78 -0.42 15.32
CA LYS A 68 5.55 0.67 14.35
C LYS A 68 4.05 0.93 14.08
N THR A 69 3.19 0.46 14.97
CA THR A 69 1.75 0.79 14.97
C THR A 69 1.57 2.30 15.21
N GLY A 70 0.60 2.93 14.54
CA GLY A 70 0.35 4.39 14.63
C GLY A 70 1.16 5.28 13.68
N ARG A 71 2.26 4.80 13.07
CA ARG A 71 2.99 5.55 12.03
C ARG A 71 2.48 5.19 10.63
N HIS A 72 1.79 6.14 10.00
CA HIS A 72 1.18 5.96 8.68
C HIS A 72 1.82 6.79 7.57
N LEU A 73 2.34 7.98 7.92
CA LEU A 73 2.97 8.90 6.99
C LEU A 73 4.49 8.89 7.17
N PHE A 74 5.19 8.83 6.05
CA PHE A 74 6.59 9.15 5.92
C PHE A 74 6.76 10.68 5.95
N PRO A 75 7.72 11.19 6.72
CA PRO A 75 7.98 12.63 6.76
C PRO A 75 8.48 13.13 5.40
N LEU A 76 8.24 14.40 5.11
CA LEU A 76 8.87 15.06 3.99
C LEU A 76 10.39 15.09 4.22
N LYS A 77 11.16 14.73 3.20
CA LYS A 77 12.61 14.97 3.24
C LYS A 77 12.83 16.46 3.04
N SER A 78 13.51 17.09 3.99
CA SER A 78 14.09 18.42 3.78
C SER A 78 15.17 18.31 2.70
N ALA A 79 15.20 19.26 1.77
CA ALA A 79 16.25 19.37 0.77
C ALA A 79 17.61 19.72 1.41
#